data_AF-A0A1V2IES3-F1
#
_entry.id   AF-A0A1V2IES3-F1
#
_cell.length_a   1.000
_cell.length_b   1.000
_cell.length_c   1.000
_cell.angle_alpha   90.00
_cell.angle_beta   90.00
_cell.angle_gamma   90.00
#
_symmetry.space_group_name_H-M   'P 1'
#
loop_
_entity.id
_entity.type
_entity.pdbx_description
1 polymer ?
#
loop_
_entity_poly.entity_id
_entity_poly.type
_entity_poly.pdbx_seq_one_letter_code
_entity_poly.pdbx_strand_id
1 'polypeptide(L)'
;MSQTDVLAGLAEILEEVAGVDPADVTPEKTFIDDLDVDSLSMVEVVVAAEEKFGVKIPDDDVKTLKTVGDAVSYIQRAGVAA
;
A
#
# COMPACT_ATOMS: atom_id res chain seq x y z
N MET A 1 -7.43 -12.77 -2.65
CA MET A 1 -6.42 -12.33 -1.66
C MET A 1 -7.12 -11.88 -0.39
N SER A 2 -6.65 -12.27 0.80
CA SER A 2 -7.24 -11.83 2.06
C SER A 2 -6.66 -10.46 2.44
N GLN A 3 -7.41 -9.66 3.21
CA GLN A 3 -6.97 -8.35 3.68
C GLN A 3 -5.64 -8.43 4.44
N THR A 4 -5.46 -9.48 5.25
CA THR A 4 -4.23 -9.75 6.01
C THR A 4 -3.04 -10.04 5.09
N ASP A 5 -3.23 -10.76 3.99
CA ASP A 5 -2.14 -11.07 3.04
C ASP A 5 -1.64 -9.80 2.35
N VAL A 6 -2.58 -8.95 1.93
CA VAL A 6 -2.27 -7.68 1.27
C VAL A 6 -1.61 -6.72 2.25
N LEU A 7 -2.12 -6.61 3.47
CA LEU A 7 -1.53 -5.76 4.50
C LEU A 7 -0.12 -6.19 4.84
N ALA A 8 0.12 -7.50 5.06
CA ALA A 8 1.46 -8.01 5.31
C ALA A 8 2.41 -7.74 4.14
N GLY A 9 1.95 -8.00 2.91
CA GLY A 9 2.78 -7.77 1.73
C GLY A 9 3.08 -6.29 1.47
N LEU A 10 2.13 -5.39 1.77
CA LEU A 10 2.31 -3.94 1.70
C LEU A 10 3.24 -3.43 2.81
N ALA A 11 3.12 -4.00 4.01
CA ALA A 11 3.97 -3.66 5.15
C ALA A 11 5.44 -3.99 4.87
N GLU A 12 5.73 -5.16 4.27
CA GLU A 12 7.09 -5.50 3.80
C GLU A 12 7.61 -4.49 2.76
N ILE A 13 6.78 -4.07 1.81
CA ILE A 13 7.19 -3.09 0.79
C ILE A 13 7.48 -1.73 1.45
N LEU A 14 6.63 -1.30 2.39
CA LEU A 14 6.83 -0.05 3.13
C LEU A 14 8.10 -0.09 3.98
N GLU A 15 8.45 -1.23 4.55
CA GLU A 15 9.71 -1.42 5.26
C GLU A 15 10.92 -1.28 4.31
N GLU A 16 10.89 -1.96 3.16
CA GLU A 16 12.01 -1.94 2.21
C GLU A 16 12.17 -0.59 1.49
N VAL A 17 11.07 0.09 1.16
CA VAL A 17 11.07 1.32 0.36
C VAL A 17 11.09 2.57 1.24
N ALA A 18 10.26 2.61 2.28
CA ALA A 18 10.09 3.78 3.15
C ALA A 18 10.73 3.62 4.53
N GLY A 19 11.24 2.44 4.89
CA GLY A 19 11.82 2.19 6.21
C GLY A 19 10.78 2.17 7.33
N VAL A 20 9.50 1.95 6.99
CA VAL A 20 8.40 1.94 7.96
C VAL A 20 8.29 0.55 8.59
N ASP A 21 8.18 0.50 9.91
CA ASP A 21 8.06 -0.77 10.62
C ASP A 21 6.73 -1.46 10.27
N PRO A 22 6.72 -2.74 9.86
CA PRO A 22 5.50 -3.45 9.53
C PRO A 22 4.51 -3.55 10.71
N ALA A 23 4.99 -3.40 11.94
CA ALA A 23 4.13 -3.32 13.13
C ALA A 23 3.33 -2.01 13.21
N ASP A 24 3.86 -0.92 12.63
CA ASP A 24 3.18 0.38 12.56
C ASP A 24 2.16 0.47 11.41
N VAL A 25 2.26 -0.43 10.42
CA VAL A 25 1.38 -0.48 9.25
C VAL A 25 0.01 -1.05 9.65
N THR A 26 -0.85 -0.17 10.16
CA THR A 26 -2.24 -0.50 10.52
C THR A 26 -3.23 0.20 9.59
N PRO A 27 -4.42 -0.36 9.33
CA PRO A 27 -5.37 0.19 8.36
C PRO A 27 -5.89 1.59 8.70
N GLU A 28 -5.77 2.02 9.95
CA GLU A 28 -6.19 3.33 10.43
C GLU A 28 -5.12 4.42 10.20
N LYS A 29 -3.87 4.01 9.92
CA LYS A 29 -2.73 4.91 9.71
C LYS A 29 -2.76 5.52 8.31
N THR A 30 -2.28 6.75 8.23
CA THR A 30 -2.10 7.48 6.97
C THR A 30 -0.66 7.32 6.49
N PHE A 31 -0.43 7.07 5.21
CA PHE A 31 0.93 6.90 4.67
C PHE A 31 1.79 8.14 4.91
N ILE A 32 1.29 9.33 4.57
CA ILE A 32 2.07 10.56 4.66
C ILE A 32 2.09 11.12 6.08
N ASP A 33 0.94 11.16 6.77
CA ASP A 33 0.81 11.88 8.04
C ASP A 33 1.27 11.07 9.26
N ASP A 34 1.11 9.74 9.22
CA ASP A 34 1.39 8.87 10.38
C ASP A 34 2.61 7.97 10.16
N LEU A 35 2.76 7.44 8.94
CA LEU A 35 3.90 6.61 8.57
C LEU A 35 5.07 7.42 7.99
N ASP A 36 4.93 8.74 7.88
CA ASP A 36 5.95 9.67 7.33
C ASP A 36 6.49 9.23 5.94
N VAL A 37 5.64 8.59 5.14
CA VAL A 37 5.99 8.11 3.80
C VAL A 37 6.02 9.30 2.86
N ASP A 38 7.22 9.59 2.35
CA ASP A 38 7.43 10.59 1.32
C ASP A 38 6.63 10.30 0.05
N SER A 39 6.20 11.35 -0.65
CA SER A 39 5.45 11.20 -1.90
C SER A 39 6.23 10.48 -3.01
N LEU A 40 7.57 10.50 -2.97
CA LEU A 40 8.43 9.74 -3.88
C LEU A 40 8.41 8.25 -3.53
N SER A 41 8.63 7.93 -2.25
CA SER A 41 8.54 6.55 -1.73
C SER A 41 7.16 5.95 -1.96
N MET A 42 6.10 6.76 -1.89
CA MET A 42 4.73 6.33 -2.19
C MET A 42 4.58 5.79 -3.63
N VAL A 43 5.25 6.42 -4.61
CA VAL A 43 5.23 5.95 -6.01
C VAL A 43 5.94 4.59 -6.12
N GLU A 44 7.08 4.44 -5.48
CA GLU A 44 7.84 3.18 -5.46
C GLU A 44 7.06 2.06 -4.75
N VAL A 45 6.41 2.35 -3.62
CA VAL A 45 5.55 1.42 -2.89
C VAL A 45 4.39 0.94 -3.77
N VAL A 46 3.74 1.85 -4.49
CA VAL A 46 2.63 1.49 -5.38
C VAL A 46 3.13 0.60 -6.51
N VAL A 47 4.22 0.95 -7.19
CA VAL A 47 4.78 0.15 -8.28
C VAL A 47 5.19 -1.25 -7.77
N ALA A 48 5.86 -1.33 -6.63
CA ALA A 48 6.23 -2.60 -6.01
C ALA A 48 4.99 -3.43 -5.61
N ALA A 49 3.94 -2.79 -5.12
CA ALA A 49 2.68 -3.45 -4.80
C ALA A 49 1.95 -3.94 -6.07
N GLU A 50 1.92 -3.14 -7.14
CA GLU A 50 1.40 -3.54 -8.45
C GLU A 50 2.09 -4.79 -8.98
N GLU A 51 3.42 -4.85 -8.94
CA GLU A 51 4.18 -6.01 -9.37
C GLU A 51 4.00 -7.22 -8.44
N LYS A 52 4.02 -7.00 -7.11
CA LYS A 52 3.88 -8.07 -6.11
C LYS A 52 2.50 -8.72 -6.12
N PHE A 53 1.45 -7.91 -6.24
CA PHE A 53 0.05 -8.37 -6.22
C PHE A 53 -0.53 -8.59 -7.62
N GLY A 54 0.19 -8.21 -8.68
CA GLY A 54 -0.30 -8.30 -10.05
C GLY A 54 -1.49 -7.38 -10.32
N VAL A 55 -1.54 -6.23 -9.65
CA VAL A 55 -2.63 -5.24 -9.77
C VAL A 55 -2.18 -4.02 -10.55
N LYS A 56 -3.14 -3.17 -10.93
CA LYS A 56 -2.86 -1.88 -11.57
C LYS A 56 -3.61 -0.78 -10.84
N ILE A 57 -2.87 0.15 -10.26
CA ILE A 57 -3.34 1.29 -9.48
C ILE A 57 -3.00 2.55 -10.27
N PRO A 58 -3.96 3.19 -10.95
CA PRO A 58 -3.71 4.43 -11.66
C PRO A 58 -3.36 5.56 -10.67
N ASP A 59 -2.51 6.49 -11.10
CA ASP A 59 -2.10 7.66 -10.30
C ASP A 59 -3.27 8.45 -9.69
N ASP A 60 -4.42 8.51 -10.38
CA ASP A 60 -5.62 9.16 -9.88
C ASP A 60 -6.16 8.47 -8.62
N ASP A 61 -6.16 7.13 -8.59
CA ASP A 61 -6.55 6.37 -7.41
C ASP A 61 -5.49 6.49 -6.31
N VAL A 62 -4.18 6.44 -6.63
CA VAL A 62 -3.10 6.62 -5.64
C VAL A 62 -3.28 7.89 -4.81
N LYS A 63 -3.68 9.00 -5.45
CA LYS A 63 -3.95 10.28 -4.76
C LYS A 63 -5.15 10.22 -3.81
N THR A 64 -6.06 9.28 -4.01
CA THR A 64 -7.20 9.03 -3.12
C THR A 64 -6.85 8.07 -1.99
N LEU A 65 -5.82 7.22 -2.17
CA LEU A 65 -5.31 6.29 -1.17
C LEU A 65 -4.52 7.02 -0.08
N LYS A 66 -5.22 7.56 0.91
CA LYS A 66 -4.58 8.24 2.06
C LYS A 66 -4.19 7.27 3.16
N THR A 67 -5.05 6.30 3.45
CA THR A 67 -4.84 5.35 4.54
C THR A 67 -4.37 4.00 4.04
N VAL A 68 -3.64 3.27 4.89
CA VAL A 68 -3.26 1.89 4.62
C VAL A 68 -4.50 1.04 4.34
N GLY A 69 -5.59 1.27 5.08
CA GLY A 69 -6.86 0.56 4.89
C GLY A 69 -7.46 0.77 3.51
N ASP A 70 -7.40 2.00 2.98
CA ASP A 70 -7.84 2.30 1.61
C ASP A 70 -6.99 1.53 0.59
N ALA A 71 -5.66 1.57 0.71
CA ALA A 71 -4.76 0.89 -0.21
C ALA A 71 -4.95 -0.63 -0.19
N VAL A 72 -5.04 -1.22 1.00
CA VAL A 72 -5.29 -2.66 1.17
C VAL A 72 -6.63 -3.05 0.56
N SER A 73 -7.68 -2.27 0.81
CA SER A 73 -9.01 -2.51 0.24
C SER A 73 -9.03 -2.37 -1.28
N TYR A 74 -8.28 -1.40 -1.80
CA TYR A 74 -8.13 -1.17 -3.23
C TYR A 74 -7.43 -2.34 -3.91
N ILE A 75 -6.24 -2.73 -3.42
CA ILE A 75 -5.46 -3.87 -3.93
C ILE A 75 -6.28 -5.14 -3.82
N GLN A 76 -7.02 -5.35 -2.73
CA GLN A 76 -7.88 -6.51 -2.58
C GLN A 76 -8.99 -6.54 -3.64
N ARG A 77 -9.59 -5.40 -3.97
CA ARG A 77 -10.59 -5.31 -5.05
C ARG A 77 -9.98 -5.49 -6.43
N ALA A 78 -8.82 -4.90 -6.67
CA ALA A 78 -8.11 -4.96 -7.95
C ALA A 78 -7.55 -6.37 -8.23
N GLY A 79 -6.94 -7.02 -7.23
CA GLY A 79 -6.34 -8.36 -7.33
C GLY A 79 -7.35 -9.51 -7.28
N VAL A 80 -8.64 -9.23 -7.12
CA VAL A 80 -9.73 -10.19 -7.32
C VAL A 80 -10.19 -10.22 -8.79
N ALA A 81 -9.77 -9.26 -9.61
CA ALA A 81 -10.07 -9.21 -11.03
C ALA A 81 -9.03 -9.97 -11.88
N ALA A 82 -8.80 -11.25 -11.59
CA ALA A 82 -8.18 -12.22 -12.51
C ALA A 82 -8.41 -13.66 -12.06
#